data_AF-A0AA88HMX1-F1
#
_entry.id   AF-A0AA88HMX1-F1
#
_cell.length_a   1.000
_cell.length_b   1.000
_cell.length_c   1.000
_cell.angle_alpha   90.00
_cell.angle_beta   90.00
_cell.angle_gamma   90.00
#
_symmetry.space_group_name_H-M   'P 1'
#
loop_
_entity.id
_entity.type
_entity.pdbx_description
1 polymer ?
#
loop_
_entity_poly.entity_id
_entity_poly.type
_entity_poly.pdbx_seq_one_letter_code
_entity_poly.pdbx_strand_id
1 'polypeptide(L)'
;MPEFLDNLKDLELVRINNVAGRNQMLFDLGFLVPDFDNEDKVKKFTDEVEKNFDLVMVVEKFEESMVLLKHLLCWDYKDFVFFKLNARKEESKLKLSADQADKLRRWLKADNFLYTRLRKVFEKKVKEFGYERMEKEKKKLSSARNQVIERCLSGKKNLTGDSLIEEMRKRPGCRLYTIGGYTFMDSVKLDQWKKADTAALKSLTKKCKSLK
;
A
#
# COMPACT_ATOMS: atom_id res chain seq x y z
N MET A 1 -28.93 2.32 1.64
CA MET A 1 -27.93 1.39 1.06
C MET A 1 -28.40 -0.07 0.89
N PRO A 2 -29.58 -0.53 1.37
CA PRO A 2 -30.13 -1.80 0.89
C PRO A 2 -30.38 -1.79 -0.63
N GLU A 3 -30.99 -0.71 -1.14
CA GLU A 3 -31.43 -0.59 -2.54
C GLU A 3 -30.30 -0.66 -3.59
N PHE A 4 -29.07 -0.23 -3.26
CA PHE A 4 -27.95 -0.29 -4.22
C PHE A 4 -27.56 -1.74 -4.57
N LEU A 5 -27.63 -2.65 -3.59
CA LEU A 5 -27.29 -4.05 -3.80
C LEU A 5 -28.36 -4.81 -4.60
N ASP A 6 -29.54 -4.23 -4.75
CA ASP A 6 -30.63 -4.81 -5.52
C ASP A 6 -30.51 -4.50 -7.03
N ASN A 7 -29.71 -3.49 -7.41
CA ASN A 7 -29.49 -3.05 -8.80
C ASN A 7 -28.04 -3.24 -9.29
N LEU A 8 -27.31 -4.23 -8.76
CA LEU A 8 -25.90 -4.48 -9.14
C LEU A 8 -25.68 -4.76 -10.64
N LYS A 9 -26.72 -5.20 -11.35
CA LYS A 9 -26.70 -5.44 -12.80
C LYS A 9 -26.46 -4.17 -13.61
N ASP A 10 -26.99 -3.04 -13.14
CA ASP A 10 -26.85 -1.74 -13.82
C ASP A 10 -25.41 -1.18 -13.73
N LEU A 11 -24.56 -1.83 -12.93
CA LEU A 11 -23.19 -1.42 -12.64
C LEU A 11 -22.15 -2.40 -13.22
N GLU A 12 -22.57 -3.40 -13.99
CA GLU A 12 -21.68 -4.47 -14.48
C GLU A 12 -20.64 -3.98 -15.48
N LEU A 13 -20.96 -2.96 -16.29
CA LEU A 13 -20.09 -2.43 -17.35
C LEU A 13 -19.64 -0.99 -17.12
N VAL A 14 -20.21 -0.30 -16.13
CA VAL A 14 -19.90 1.10 -15.88
C VAL A 14 -18.68 1.20 -14.96
N ARG A 15 -17.59 1.74 -15.49
CA ARG A 15 -16.42 2.14 -14.69
C ARG A 15 -16.42 3.66 -14.53
N ILE A 16 -16.36 4.14 -13.29
CA ILE A 16 -16.23 5.55 -12.96
C ILE A 16 -14.91 6.06 -13.56
N ASN A 17 -15.00 7.06 -14.43
CA ASN A 17 -13.86 7.63 -15.17
C ASN A 17 -13.01 6.59 -15.93
N ASN A 18 -13.61 5.47 -16.35
CA ASN A 18 -12.91 4.33 -16.96
C ASN A 18 -11.85 3.65 -16.07
N VAL A 19 -11.82 3.93 -14.75
CA VAL A 19 -10.79 3.39 -13.84
C VAL A 19 -11.37 2.59 -12.67
N ALA A 20 -12.47 3.04 -12.07
CA ALA A 20 -12.99 2.44 -10.84
C ALA A 20 -14.30 1.68 -11.07
N GLY A 21 -14.41 0.43 -10.61
CA GLY A 21 -15.64 -0.35 -10.78
C GLY A 21 -15.56 -1.78 -10.27
N ARG A 22 -16.48 -2.62 -10.77
CA ARG A 22 -16.56 -4.07 -10.49
C ARG A 22 -15.20 -4.76 -10.72
N ASN A 23 -14.85 -5.70 -9.83
CA ASN A 23 -13.60 -6.45 -9.85
C ASN A 23 -12.34 -5.56 -10.00
N GLN A 24 -12.21 -4.56 -9.12
CA GLN A 24 -11.14 -3.57 -9.17
C GLN A 24 -9.74 -4.19 -9.06
N MET A 25 -9.55 -5.23 -8.23
CA MET A 25 -8.22 -5.81 -8.03
C MET A 25 -7.70 -6.46 -9.31
N LEU A 26 -8.53 -7.24 -9.99
CA LEU A 26 -8.18 -7.82 -11.29
C LEU A 26 -7.95 -6.75 -12.36
N PHE A 27 -8.79 -5.72 -12.39
CA PHE A 27 -8.60 -4.59 -13.30
C PHE A 27 -7.24 -3.90 -13.09
N ASP A 28 -6.89 -3.61 -11.84
CA ASP A 28 -5.63 -2.94 -11.49
C ASP A 28 -4.40 -3.80 -11.85
N LEU A 29 -4.55 -5.13 -11.87
CA LEU A 29 -3.53 -6.07 -12.32
C LEU A 29 -3.48 -6.22 -13.85
N GLY A 30 -4.38 -5.57 -14.59
CA GLY A 30 -4.41 -5.56 -16.06
C GLY A 30 -5.31 -6.62 -16.70
N PHE A 31 -6.20 -7.27 -15.94
CA PHE A 31 -7.16 -8.21 -16.50
C PHE A 31 -8.28 -7.48 -17.26
N LEU A 32 -8.75 -8.07 -18.37
CA LEU A 32 -9.70 -7.43 -19.26
C LEU A 32 -11.13 -7.48 -18.69
N VAL A 33 -11.79 -6.31 -18.69
CA VAL A 33 -13.17 -6.15 -18.17
C VAL A 33 -14.19 -7.12 -18.80
N PRO A 34 -14.19 -7.35 -20.13
CA PRO A 34 -15.14 -8.31 -20.74
C PRO A 34 -14.95 -9.75 -20.27
N ASP A 35 -13.80 -10.08 -19.68
CA ASP A 35 -13.45 -11.44 -19.29
C ASP A 35 -13.71 -11.73 -17.81
N PHE A 36 -14.22 -10.77 -17.03
CA PHE A 36 -14.50 -10.96 -15.59
C PHE A 36 -15.44 -12.12 -15.29
N ASP A 37 -16.34 -12.46 -16.21
CA ASP A 37 -17.28 -13.55 -16.02
C ASP A 37 -16.79 -14.89 -16.58
N ASN A 38 -15.63 -14.92 -17.26
CA ASN A 38 -14.99 -16.13 -17.77
C ASN A 38 -14.07 -16.76 -16.72
N GLU A 39 -14.56 -17.80 -16.05
CA GLU A 39 -13.86 -18.44 -14.93
C GLU A 39 -12.51 -19.06 -15.31
N ASP A 40 -12.41 -19.66 -16.51
CA ASP A 40 -11.15 -20.26 -16.98
C ASP A 40 -10.07 -19.19 -17.20
N LYS A 41 -10.44 -18.05 -17.79
CA LYS A 41 -9.52 -16.93 -17.96
C LYS A 41 -9.11 -16.32 -16.62
N VAL A 42 -10.05 -16.13 -15.70
CA VAL A 42 -9.77 -15.62 -14.34
C VAL A 42 -8.82 -16.57 -13.59
N LYS A 43 -9.05 -17.88 -13.68
CA LYS A 43 -8.19 -18.88 -13.05
C LYS A 43 -6.78 -18.86 -13.64
N LYS A 44 -6.67 -18.90 -14.97
CA LYS A 44 -5.37 -18.83 -15.66
C LYS A 44 -4.60 -17.56 -15.29
N PHE A 45 -5.27 -16.42 -15.29
CA PHE A 45 -4.65 -15.15 -14.91
C PHE A 45 -4.23 -15.14 -13.44
N THR A 46 -5.03 -15.72 -12.55
CA THR A 46 -4.68 -15.87 -11.13
C THR A 46 -3.42 -16.74 -10.96
N ASP A 47 -3.28 -17.82 -11.73
CA ASP A 47 -2.08 -18.67 -11.73
C ASP A 47 -0.85 -17.89 -12.23
N GLU A 48 -1.02 -17.03 -13.24
CA GLU A 48 0.03 -16.13 -13.74
C GLU A 48 0.45 -15.11 -12.67
N VAL A 49 -0.51 -14.50 -11.95
CA VAL A 49 -0.23 -13.58 -10.84
C VAL A 49 0.52 -14.30 -9.72
N GLU A 50 0.06 -15.49 -9.31
CA GLU A 50 0.73 -16.30 -8.28
C GLU A 50 2.18 -16.64 -8.66
N LYS A 51 2.43 -16.92 -9.95
CA LYS A 51 3.76 -17.26 -10.47
C LYS A 51 4.68 -16.04 -10.56
N ASN A 52 4.16 -14.89 -10.97
CA ASN A 52 4.97 -13.72 -11.33
C ASN A 52 5.29 -12.82 -10.12
N PHE A 53 4.51 -12.89 -9.04
CA PHE A 53 4.75 -12.09 -7.84
C PHE A 53 5.41 -12.91 -6.74
N ASP A 54 6.61 -12.48 -6.31
CA ASP A 54 7.30 -13.06 -5.16
C ASP A 54 6.50 -12.95 -3.85
N LEU A 55 5.73 -11.86 -3.72
CA LEU A 55 4.87 -11.58 -2.58
C LEU A 55 3.67 -10.74 -3.00
N VAL A 56 2.47 -11.24 -2.67
CA VAL A 56 1.23 -10.45 -2.65
C VAL A 56 0.89 -10.17 -1.19
N MET A 57 0.84 -8.89 -0.82
CA MET A 57 0.56 -8.45 0.54
C MET A 57 -0.94 -8.47 0.85
N VAL A 58 -1.29 -8.69 2.12
CA VAL A 58 -2.67 -8.76 2.59
C VAL A 58 -2.90 -7.68 3.66
N VAL A 59 -3.86 -6.79 3.43
CA VAL A 59 -4.08 -5.62 4.29
C VAL A 59 -4.56 -6.01 5.70
N GLU A 60 -5.31 -7.10 5.84
CA GLU A 60 -5.73 -7.66 7.12
C GLU A 60 -4.57 -8.23 7.93
N LYS A 61 -3.44 -8.50 7.27
CA LYS A 61 -2.17 -9.01 7.82
C LYS A 61 -1.03 -8.10 7.44
N PHE A 62 -1.25 -6.78 7.55
CA PHE A 62 -0.32 -5.78 7.05
C PHE A 62 1.05 -5.86 7.75
N GLU A 63 1.09 -6.10 9.07
CA GLU A 63 2.37 -6.18 9.78
C GLU A 63 3.17 -7.42 9.36
N GLU A 64 2.52 -8.58 9.16
CA GLU A 64 3.15 -9.76 8.57
C GLU A 64 3.62 -9.50 7.13
N SER A 65 2.80 -8.81 6.34
CA SER A 65 3.13 -8.43 4.96
C SER A 65 4.39 -7.58 4.90
N MET A 66 4.51 -6.59 5.79
CA MET A 66 5.69 -5.72 5.89
C MET A 66 6.93 -6.47 6.37
N VAL A 67 6.79 -7.44 7.28
CA VAL A 67 7.91 -8.31 7.68
C VAL A 67 8.38 -9.14 6.49
N LEU A 68 7.49 -9.80 5.77
CA LEU A 68 7.87 -10.60 4.59
C LEU A 68 8.53 -9.73 3.51
N LEU A 69 7.96 -8.56 3.21
CA LEU A 69 8.51 -7.62 2.24
C LEU A 69 9.93 -7.15 2.63
N LYS A 70 10.14 -6.81 3.91
CA LYS A 70 11.47 -6.45 4.43
C LYS A 70 12.51 -7.52 4.11
N HIS A 71 12.21 -8.78 4.42
CA HIS A 71 13.14 -9.89 4.21
C HIS A 71 13.39 -10.16 2.74
N LEU A 72 12.37 -10.00 1.89
CA LEU A 72 12.50 -10.13 0.44
C LEU A 72 13.42 -9.06 -0.17
N LEU A 73 13.34 -7.83 0.33
CA LEU A 73 14.13 -6.69 -0.16
C LEU A 73 15.44 -6.43 0.59
N CYS A 74 15.77 -7.27 1.58
CA CYS A 74 16.93 -7.09 2.47
C CYS A 74 16.96 -5.72 3.17
N TRP A 75 15.79 -5.13 3.46
CA TRP A 75 15.70 -3.84 4.15
C TRP A 75 15.99 -3.97 5.65
N ASP A 76 16.51 -2.92 6.26
CA ASP A 76 16.56 -2.74 7.70
C ASP A 76 15.28 -2.05 8.20
N TYR A 77 14.94 -2.19 9.48
CA TYR A 77 13.77 -1.54 10.09
C TYR A 77 13.84 -0.01 10.09
N LYS A 78 15.03 0.56 9.92
CA LYS A 78 15.22 2.01 9.74
C LYS A 78 14.86 2.48 8.31
N ASP A 79 14.86 1.57 7.34
CA ASP A 79 14.67 1.91 5.92
C ASP A 79 13.19 2.08 5.57
N PHE A 80 12.29 1.52 6.38
CA PHE A 80 10.85 1.63 6.16
C PHE A 80 10.09 1.77 7.48
N VAL A 81 9.15 2.71 7.52
CA VAL A 81 8.18 2.86 8.60
C VAL A 81 6.83 3.16 7.96
N PHE A 82 5.78 2.56 8.51
CA PHE A 82 4.42 2.79 8.06
C PHE A 82 3.55 3.34 9.19
N PHE A 83 2.56 4.15 8.78
CA PHE A 83 1.57 4.75 9.66
C PHE A 83 0.18 4.37 9.17
N LYS A 84 -0.76 4.17 10.10
CA LYS A 84 -2.16 3.88 9.76
C LYS A 84 -2.87 5.19 9.37
N LEU A 85 -2.57 5.69 8.17
CA LEU A 85 -3.16 6.92 7.64
C LEU A 85 -4.50 6.69 6.95
N ASN A 86 -4.61 5.58 6.21
CA ASN A 86 -5.77 5.29 5.35
C ASN A 86 -6.74 4.28 5.96
N ALA A 87 -6.70 4.11 7.30
CA ALA A 87 -7.63 3.23 7.98
C ALA A 87 -9.03 3.88 8.00
N ARG A 88 -10.04 3.14 7.55
CA ARG A 88 -11.43 3.59 7.67
C ARG A 88 -11.83 3.71 9.14
N LYS A 89 -12.42 4.85 9.52
CA LYS A 89 -13.01 5.07 10.84
C LYS A 89 -14.09 4.04 11.11
N GLU A 90 -14.21 3.55 12.35
CA GLU A 90 -15.24 2.55 12.70
C GLU A 90 -16.65 3.07 12.42
N GLU A 91 -16.92 4.35 12.68
CA GLU A 91 -18.23 4.95 12.38
C GLU A 91 -18.58 4.91 10.87
N SER A 92 -17.55 4.90 10.01
CA SER A 92 -17.74 4.83 8.56
C SER A 92 -17.94 3.41 8.05
N LYS A 93 -17.70 2.38 8.88
CA LYS A 93 -17.82 0.98 8.47
C LYS A 93 -19.27 0.55 8.55
N LEU A 94 -19.79 0.14 7.41
CA LEU A 94 -21.14 -0.40 7.32
C LEU A 94 -21.12 -1.87 7.70
N LYS A 95 -22.06 -2.26 8.55
CA LYS A 95 -22.30 -3.68 8.86
C LYS A 95 -23.24 -4.24 7.79
N LEU A 96 -22.75 -5.19 7.02
CA LEU A 96 -23.53 -5.90 6.02
C LEU A 96 -24.21 -7.11 6.67
N SER A 97 -25.44 -7.41 6.25
CA SER A 97 -26.05 -8.71 6.55
C SER A 97 -25.34 -9.84 5.79
N ALA A 98 -25.57 -11.09 6.19
CA ALA A 98 -25.01 -12.25 5.49
C ALA A 98 -25.46 -12.29 4.01
N ASP A 99 -26.76 -12.07 3.75
CA ASP A 99 -27.32 -12.00 2.39
C ASP A 99 -26.65 -10.91 1.54
N GLN A 100 -26.47 -9.70 2.10
CA GLN A 100 -25.81 -8.60 1.40
C GLN A 100 -24.35 -8.93 1.08
N ALA A 101 -23.63 -9.54 2.01
CA ALA A 101 -22.27 -9.98 1.80
C ALA A 101 -22.18 -11.04 0.69
N ASP A 102 -23.14 -11.97 0.62
CA ASP A 102 -23.18 -13.01 -0.40
C ASP A 102 -23.57 -12.48 -1.78
N LYS A 103 -24.50 -11.51 -1.86
CA LYS A 103 -24.77 -10.76 -3.10
C LYS A 103 -23.49 -10.07 -3.61
N LEU A 104 -22.75 -9.40 -2.74
CA LEU A 104 -21.49 -8.72 -3.09
C LEU A 104 -20.40 -9.69 -3.52
N ARG A 105 -20.23 -10.83 -2.83
CA ARG A 105 -19.25 -11.86 -3.22
C ARG A 105 -19.54 -12.44 -4.60
N ARG A 106 -20.82 -12.66 -4.93
CA ARG A 106 -21.22 -13.12 -6.27
C ARG A 106 -20.99 -12.07 -7.34
N TRP A 107 -21.28 -10.81 -7.06
CA TRP A 107 -21.04 -9.72 -8.00
C TRP A 107 -19.54 -9.49 -8.24
N LEU A 108 -18.72 -9.56 -7.19
CA LEU A 108 -17.26 -9.47 -7.22
C LEU A 108 -16.58 -10.84 -7.35
N LYS A 109 -17.22 -11.81 -8.01
CA LYS A 109 -16.77 -13.22 -8.00
C LYS A 109 -15.30 -13.39 -8.41
N ALA A 110 -14.84 -12.60 -9.38
CA ALA A 110 -13.51 -12.73 -9.95
C ALA A 110 -12.45 -12.21 -8.96
N ASP A 111 -12.66 -11.04 -8.35
CA ASP A 111 -11.80 -10.53 -7.28
C ASP A 111 -11.86 -11.43 -6.04
N ASN A 112 -13.04 -11.95 -5.69
CA ASN A 112 -13.19 -12.85 -4.55
C ASN A 112 -12.40 -14.16 -4.76
N PHE A 113 -12.38 -14.69 -5.99
CA PHE A 113 -11.56 -15.84 -6.36
C PHE A 113 -10.06 -15.51 -6.24
N LEU A 114 -9.61 -14.43 -6.88
CA LEU A 114 -8.22 -13.95 -6.84
C LEU A 114 -7.74 -13.76 -5.38
N TYR A 115 -8.48 -12.99 -4.59
CA TYR A 115 -8.13 -12.69 -3.20
C TYR A 115 -8.08 -13.97 -2.35
N THR A 116 -9.07 -14.86 -2.47
CA THR A 116 -9.09 -16.11 -1.70
C THR A 116 -7.90 -17.00 -2.03
N ARG A 117 -7.52 -17.08 -3.31
CA ARG A 117 -6.36 -17.85 -3.76
C ARG A 117 -5.05 -17.27 -3.21
N LEU A 118 -4.81 -15.97 -3.44
CA LEU A 118 -3.56 -15.32 -3.05
C LEU A 118 -3.42 -15.20 -1.53
N ARG A 119 -4.53 -15.08 -0.79
CA ARG A 119 -4.50 -15.12 0.68
C ARG A 119 -4.01 -16.48 1.21
N LYS A 120 -4.41 -17.60 0.59
CA LYS A 120 -3.88 -18.93 0.98
C LYS A 120 -2.39 -19.05 0.71
N VAL A 121 -1.93 -18.51 -0.43
CA VAL A 121 -0.49 -18.44 -0.76
C VAL A 121 0.26 -17.60 0.27
N PHE A 122 -0.29 -16.45 0.65
CA PHE A 122 0.28 -15.60 1.71
C PHE A 122 0.36 -16.32 3.06
N GLU A 123 -0.71 -17.00 3.48
CA GLU A 123 -0.75 -17.77 4.73
C GLU A 123 0.30 -18.87 4.75
N LYS A 124 0.54 -19.53 3.60
CA LYS A 124 1.64 -20.48 3.43
C LYS A 124 3.01 -19.82 3.63
N LYS A 125 3.26 -18.66 3.02
CA LYS A 125 4.50 -17.90 3.20
C LYS A 125 4.73 -17.48 4.66
N VAL A 126 3.67 -17.05 5.37
CA VAL A 126 3.75 -16.75 6.81
C VAL A 126 4.13 -18.00 7.61
N LYS A 127 3.53 -19.15 7.29
CA LYS A 127 3.86 -20.43 7.94
C LYS A 127 5.31 -20.85 7.68
N GLU A 128 5.79 -20.74 6.45
CA GLU A 128 7.18 -21.05 6.05
C GLU A 128 8.19 -20.13 6.71
N PHE A 129 7.85 -18.84 6.89
CA PHE A 129 8.68 -17.90 7.65
C PHE A 129 8.78 -18.27 9.14
N GLY A 130 7.74 -18.92 9.68
CA GLY A 130 7.65 -19.39 11.06
C GLY A 130 6.94 -18.38 11.97
N TYR A 131 5.90 -18.84 12.68
CA TYR A 131 5.05 -17.98 13.51
C TYR A 131 5.81 -17.32 14.67
N GLU A 132 6.68 -18.06 15.36
CA GLU A 132 7.46 -17.49 16.48
C GLU A 132 8.43 -16.41 15.98
N ARG A 133 9.11 -16.67 14.85
CA ARG A 133 9.97 -15.68 14.20
C ARG A 133 9.16 -14.46 13.75
N MET A 134 7.98 -14.66 13.18
CA MET A 134 7.07 -13.59 12.76
C MET A 134 6.71 -12.67 13.92
N GLU A 135 6.34 -13.21 15.08
CA GLU A 135 6.03 -12.41 16.26
C GLU A 135 7.23 -11.60 16.78
N LYS A 136 8.43 -12.20 16.77
CA LYS A 136 9.66 -11.48 17.13
C LYS A 136 9.93 -10.31 16.18
N GLU A 137 9.78 -10.54 14.87
CA GLU A 137 10.02 -9.52 13.84
C GLU A 137 8.96 -8.40 13.88
N LYS A 138 7.69 -8.73 14.17
CA LYS A 138 6.63 -7.73 14.38
C LYS A 138 6.90 -6.86 15.60
N LYS A 139 7.43 -7.42 16.70
CA LYS A 139 7.83 -6.62 17.87
C LYS A 139 8.93 -5.61 17.50
N LYS A 140 9.96 -6.05 16.79
CA LYS A 140 11.04 -5.16 16.30
C LYS A 140 10.49 -4.07 15.37
N LEU A 141 9.60 -4.44 14.45
CA LEU A 141 8.92 -3.50 13.55
C LEU A 141 8.14 -2.44 14.32
N SER A 142 7.39 -2.86 15.35
CA SER A 142 6.64 -1.96 16.23
C SER A 142 7.56 -1.03 17.02
N SER A 143 8.68 -1.55 17.57
CA SER A 143 9.69 -0.73 18.25
C SER A 143 10.30 0.34 17.33
N ALA A 144 10.68 -0.03 16.11
CA ALA A 144 11.23 0.91 15.13
C ALA A 144 10.21 1.99 14.75
N ARG A 145 8.94 1.61 14.54
CA ARG A 145 7.84 2.55 14.31
C ARG A 145 7.68 3.51 15.49
N ASN A 146 7.73 3.02 16.72
CA ASN A 146 7.56 3.85 17.91
C ASN A 146 8.69 4.87 18.07
N GLN A 147 9.94 4.51 17.74
CA GLN A 147 11.04 5.47 17.74
C GLN A 147 10.79 6.65 16.78
N VAL A 148 10.23 6.37 15.59
CA VAL A 148 9.86 7.44 14.65
C VAL A 148 8.68 8.25 15.18
N ILE A 149 7.67 7.62 15.78
CA ILE A 149 6.54 8.31 16.42
C ILE A 149 7.04 9.26 17.51
N GLU A 150 7.90 8.81 18.41
CA GLU A 150 8.45 9.62 19.50
C GLU A 150 9.23 10.82 18.97
N ARG A 151 10.12 10.57 18.01
CA ARG A 151 10.91 11.62 17.34
C ARG A 151 10.02 12.64 16.62
N CYS A 152 9.02 12.16 15.88
CA CYS A 152 8.22 12.99 14.97
C CYS A 152 7.00 13.65 15.62
N LEU A 153 6.50 13.14 16.74
CA LEU A 153 5.28 13.64 17.39
C LEU A 153 5.53 14.20 18.80
N SER A 154 6.74 14.13 19.35
CA SER A 154 7.09 14.60 20.73
C SER A 154 6.08 14.15 21.79
N GLY A 155 5.72 12.87 21.80
CA GLY A 155 4.82 12.33 22.81
C GLY A 155 3.33 12.66 22.60
N LYS A 156 2.96 13.37 21.52
CA LYS A 156 1.54 13.43 21.10
C LYS A 156 1.11 12.03 20.64
N LYS A 157 0.16 11.45 21.37
CA LYS A 157 -0.42 10.12 21.10
C LYS A 157 -1.78 10.26 20.41
N ASN A 158 -2.23 9.19 19.78
CA ASN A 158 -3.58 9.05 19.19
C ASN A 158 -3.88 9.98 18.00
N LEU A 159 -2.87 10.54 17.34
CA LEU A 159 -3.06 11.23 16.07
C LEU A 159 -3.26 10.22 14.94
N THR A 160 -4.22 10.48 14.05
CA THR A 160 -4.55 9.60 12.91
C THR A 160 -4.93 10.45 11.70
N GLY A 161 -4.70 9.93 10.49
CA GLY A 161 -5.07 10.63 9.26
C GLY A 161 -4.44 12.03 9.18
N ASP A 162 -5.25 13.04 8.88
CA ASP A 162 -4.78 14.41 8.64
C ASP A 162 -4.08 15.04 9.83
N SER A 163 -4.55 14.81 11.06
CA SER A 163 -3.92 15.37 12.27
C SER A 163 -2.52 14.80 12.51
N LEU A 164 -2.30 13.52 12.14
CA LEU A 164 -0.97 12.92 12.16
C LEU A 164 -0.07 13.55 11.10
N ILE A 165 -0.59 13.72 9.88
CA ILE A 165 0.14 14.30 8.75
C ILE A 165 0.59 15.73 9.07
N GLU A 166 -0.32 16.55 9.61
CA GLU A 166 -0.05 17.93 9.97
C GLU A 166 1.05 18.03 11.04
N GLU A 167 1.00 17.19 12.07
CA GLU A 167 2.00 17.20 13.12
C GLU A 167 3.38 16.75 12.62
N MET A 168 3.43 15.68 11.81
CA MET A 168 4.70 15.22 11.24
C MET A 168 5.33 16.25 10.29
N ARG A 169 4.52 17.07 9.61
CA ARG A 169 5.01 18.14 8.72
C ARG A 169 5.72 19.27 9.47
N LYS A 170 5.43 19.46 10.75
CA LYS A 170 6.06 20.51 11.58
C LYS A 170 7.53 20.21 11.89
N ARG A 171 8.01 18.98 11.66
CA ARG A 171 9.37 18.56 12.00
C ARG A 171 10.23 18.25 10.76
N PRO A 172 11.47 18.77 10.70
CA PRO A 172 12.42 18.43 9.65
C PRO A 172 12.61 16.91 9.52
N GLY A 173 12.63 16.40 8.28
CA GLY A 173 12.75 14.97 7.98
C GLY A 173 11.47 14.15 8.19
N CYS A 174 10.62 14.51 9.16
CA CYS A 174 9.38 13.78 9.46
C CYS A 174 8.30 13.94 8.40
N ARG A 175 8.27 15.08 7.70
CA ARG A 175 7.40 15.32 6.54
C ARG A 175 7.53 14.23 5.46
N LEU A 176 8.73 13.65 5.27
CA LEU A 176 8.97 12.67 4.21
C LEU A 176 8.13 11.39 4.39
N TYR A 177 7.77 11.04 5.62
CA TYR A 177 6.92 9.89 5.92
C TYR A 177 5.43 10.13 5.60
N THR A 178 5.03 11.36 5.28
CA THR A 178 3.63 11.74 5.07
C THR A 178 3.36 12.33 3.69
N ILE A 179 4.36 12.33 2.81
CA ILE A 179 4.20 12.73 1.42
C ILE A 179 3.81 11.50 0.60
N GLY A 180 2.78 11.62 -0.24
CA GLY A 180 2.39 10.56 -1.18
C GLY A 180 3.49 10.27 -2.20
N GLY A 181 3.57 9.03 -2.68
CA GLY A 181 4.70 8.55 -3.51
C GLY A 181 5.06 9.45 -4.71
N TYR A 182 4.07 9.96 -5.44
CA TYR A 182 4.31 10.88 -6.57
C TYR A 182 4.96 12.20 -6.12
N THR A 183 4.36 12.87 -5.13
CA THR A 183 4.90 14.12 -4.58
C THR A 183 6.27 13.91 -3.93
N PHE A 184 6.52 12.72 -3.39
CA PHE A 184 7.83 12.35 -2.85
C PHE A 184 8.87 12.29 -3.98
N MET A 185 8.58 11.59 -5.08
CA MET A 185 9.48 11.52 -6.23
C MET A 185 9.76 12.90 -6.83
N ASP A 186 8.76 13.78 -6.92
CA ASP A 186 8.98 15.15 -7.37
C ASP A 186 9.85 15.96 -6.41
N SER A 187 9.66 15.77 -5.09
CA SER A 187 10.50 16.39 -4.07
C SER A 187 11.95 15.89 -4.15
N VAL A 188 12.15 14.59 -4.35
CA VAL A 188 13.47 13.98 -4.54
C VAL A 188 14.14 14.53 -5.80
N LYS A 189 13.42 14.59 -6.92
CA LYS A 189 13.92 15.19 -8.15
C LYS A 189 14.36 16.63 -7.88
N LEU A 190 13.50 17.45 -7.29
CA LEU A 190 13.82 18.86 -7.02
C LEU A 190 15.08 19.02 -6.16
N ASP A 191 15.26 18.18 -5.14
CA ASP A 191 16.46 18.19 -4.30
C ASP A 191 17.72 17.71 -5.04
N GLN A 192 17.59 16.72 -5.94
CA GLN A 192 18.68 16.28 -6.81
C GLN A 192 19.11 17.40 -7.77
N TRP A 193 18.14 18.11 -8.37
CA TRP A 193 18.39 19.27 -9.25
C TRP A 193 19.14 20.38 -8.50
N LYS A 194 18.68 20.78 -7.31
CA LYS A 194 19.37 21.79 -6.49
C LYS A 194 20.81 21.40 -6.14
N LYS A 195 21.05 20.13 -5.83
CA LYS A 195 22.41 19.61 -5.55
C LYS A 195 23.29 19.65 -6.79
N ALA A 196 22.75 19.30 -7.96
CA ALA A 196 23.46 19.40 -9.24
C ALA A 196 23.82 20.84 -9.57
N ASP A 197 22.91 21.79 -9.42
CA ASP A 197 23.17 23.22 -9.65
C ASP A 197 24.23 23.76 -8.68
N THR A 198 24.14 23.39 -7.41
CA THR A 198 25.13 23.78 -6.39
C THR A 198 26.51 23.20 -6.71
N ALA A 199 26.58 21.96 -7.18
CA ALA A 199 27.82 21.32 -7.61
C ALA A 199 28.39 21.99 -8.87
N ALA A 200 27.54 22.34 -9.84
CA ALA A 200 27.92 23.05 -11.05
C ALA A 200 28.49 24.45 -10.72
N LEU A 201 27.81 25.21 -9.86
CA LEU A 201 28.27 26.52 -9.35
C LEU A 201 29.60 26.42 -8.59
N LYS A 202 29.78 25.40 -7.75
CA LYS A 202 31.06 25.12 -7.07
C LYS A 202 32.16 24.76 -8.05
N SER A 203 31.86 24.03 -9.12
CA SER A 203 32.86 23.71 -10.16
C SER A 203 33.28 24.95 -10.94
N LEU A 204 32.33 25.84 -11.28
CA LEU A 204 32.57 27.08 -12.00
C LEU A 204 33.41 28.06 -11.15
N THR A 205 33.07 28.22 -9.87
CA THR A 205 33.87 29.05 -8.95
C THR A 205 35.27 28.50 -8.70
N LYS A 206 35.44 27.17 -8.67
CA LYS A 206 36.77 26.54 -8.58
C LYS A 206 37.60 26.77 -9.85
N LYS A 207 36.98 26.68 -11.03
CA LYS A 207 37.61 26.94 -12.34
C LYS A 207 38.02 28.42 -12.50
N CYS A 208 37.21 29.35 -12.01
CA CYS A 208 37.55 30.77 -11.99
C CYS A 208 38.68 31.12 -11.00
N LYS A 209 38.84 30.35 -9.92
CA LYS A 209 39.95 30.53 -8.96
C LYS A 209 41.28 29.98 -9.44
N SER A 210 41.29 29.03 -10.38
CA SER A 210 42.53 28.49 -10.99
C SER A 210 43.00 29.26 -12.23
N LEU A 211 42.31 30.33 -12.62
CA LEU A 211 42.61 31.19 -13.77
C LEU A 211 43.12 32.59 -13.35
N LYS A 212 43.49 32.75 -12.07
CA LYS A 212 44.20 33.91 -11.51
C LYS A 212 45.51 33.43 -10.91
#